data_AF-A0A349BAZ2-F1
#
_entry.id   AF-A0A349BAZ2-F1
#
_cell.length_a   1.000
_cell.length_b   1.000
_cell.length_c   1.000
_cell.angle_alpha   90.00
_cell.angle_beta   90.00
_cell.angle_gamma   90.00
#
_symmetry.space_group_name_H-M   'P 1'
#
loop_
_entity.id
_entity.type
_entity.pdbx_description
1 polymer ?
#
loop_
_entity_poly.entity_id
_entity_poly.type
_entity_poly.pdbx_seq_one_letter_code
_entity_poly.pdbx_strand_id
1 'polypeptide(L)'
;MPKVATHVDALAVLTALATQPVDTGADDVDRRILDAAGRLLVDVGLEDLEVDQVAELAGVGRSTIYRRFDGRNALLAATVAHEARRLLAALADAVAGIDDPEEQLVVAFSTGLRVARATGLAERVRDEP
;
A
#
# COMPACT_ATOMS: atom_id res chain seq x y z
N MET A 1 -24.94 16.77 -7.95
CA MET A 1 -24.55 16.83 -6.52
C MET A 1 -23.03 16.75 -6.46
N PRO A 2 -22.32 17.61 -5.71
CA PRO A 2 -20.86 17.61 -5.71
C PRO A 2 -20.32 16.37 -4.97
N LYS A 3 -19.38 15.66 -5.60
CA LYS A 3 -18.69 14.45 -5.09
C LYS A 3 -17.65 14.90 -4.05
N VAL A 4 -17.97 14.77 -2.76
CA VAL A 4 -17.12 15.29 -1.67
C VAL A 4 -16.02 14.27 -1.31
N ALA A 5 -14.78 14.72 -1.50
CA ALA A 5 -13.53 14.35 -0.83
C ALA A 5 -13.05 12.88 -0.85
N THR A 6 -12.45 12.50 -1.98
CA THR A 6 -11.62 11.29 -2.18
C THR A 6 -10.16 11.56 -1.74
N HIS A 7 -9.86 11.67 -0.45
CA HIS A 7 -8.47 11.85 -0.01
C HIS A 7 -8.14 10.91 1.15
N VAL A 8 -7.31 9.91 0.88
CA VAL A 8 -6.50 9.32 1.95
C VAL A 8 -5.56 10.44 2.39
N ASP A 9 -5.70 10.89 3.63
CA ASP A 9 -4.92 12.01 4.15
C ASP A 9 -3.42 11.66 4.08
N ALA A 10 -2.64 12.49 3.39
CA ALA A 10 -1.20 12.32 3.27
C ALA A 10 -0.53 12.28 4.65
N LEU A 11 -1.04 13.04 5.64
CA LEU A 11 -0.56 13.00 7.02
C LEU A 11 -0.87 11.65 7.68
N ALA A 12 -2.02 11.04 7.39
CA ALA A 12 -2.37 9.71 7.87
C ALA A 12 -1.48 8.63 7.25
N VAL A 13 -1.13 8.75 5.96
CA VAL A 13 -0.17 7.84 5.29
C VAL A 13 1.23 8.01 5.88
N LEU A 14 1.70 9.25 6.02
CA LEU A 14 3.03 9.54 6.58
C LEU A 14 3.15 9.10 8.03
N THR A 15 2.10 9.31 8.82
CA THR A 15 2.02 8.81 10.19
C THR A 15 2.01 7.29 10.17
N ALA A 16 1.15 6.66 9.37
CA ALA A 16 1.11 5.22 9.24
C ALA A 16 2.48 4.65 8.85
N LEU A 17 3.22 5.32 7.95
CA LEU A 17 4.61 5.00 7.53
C LEU A 17 5.64 5.14 8.67
N ALA A 18 5.53 6.18 9.48
CA ALA A 18 6.46 6.47 10.57
C ALA A 18 6.25 5.59 11.81
N THR A 19 5.00 5.20 12.12
CA THR A 19 4.66 4.56 13.40
C THR A 19 4.71 3.03 13.38
N GLN A 20 4.78 2.38 12.21
CA GLN A 20 4.93 0.92 12.13
C GLN A 20 6.36 0.55 11.68
N PRO A 21 7.11 -0.26 12.45
CA PRO A 21 8.49 -0.62 12.15
C PRO A 21 8.62 -1.36 10.81
N VAL A 22 9.75 -1.14 10.12
CA VAL A 22 10.03 -1.63 8.74
C VAL A 22 10.07 -3.16 8.65
N ASP A 23 10.43 -3.85 9.72
CA ASP A 23 10.22 -5.29 9.85
C ASP A 23 10.36 -5.70 11.32
N THR A 24 9.26 -5.62 12.07
CA THR A 24 9.18 -6.27 13.39
C THR A 24 7.76 -6.76 13.61
N GLY A 25 7.36 -7.75 12.81
CA GLY A 25 6.19 -8.58 13.09
C GLY A 25 4.87 -7.80 13.16
N ALA A 26 4.39 -7.29 12.03
CA ALA A 26 2.95 -7.15 11.88
C ALA A 26 2.32 -8.51 12.24
N ASP A 27 1.37 -8.52 13.18
CA ASP A 27 0.60 -9.72 13.49
C ASP A 27 0.14 -10.35 12.16
N ASP A 28 0.26 -11.67 12.01
CA ASP A 28 -0.07 -12.36 10.75
C ASP A 28 -1.48 -12.00 10.27
N VAL A 29 -2.37 -11.67 11.20
CA VAL A 29 -3.70 -11.13 10.92
C VAL A 29 -3.66 -9.76 10.22
N ASP A 30 -2.87 -8.80 10.72
CA ASP A 30 -2.74 -7.47 10.08
C ASP A 30 -2.18 -7.59 8.69
N ARG A 31 -1.13 -8.40 8.50
CA ARG A 31 -0.53 -8.63 7.19
C ARG A 31 -1.55 -9.19 6.19
N ARG A 32 -2.34 -10.20 6.59
CA ARG A 32 -3.40 -10.76 5.74
C ARG A 32 -4.47 -9.73 5.39
N ILE A 33 -4.87 -8.88 6.34
CA ILE A 33 -5.85 -7.81 6.10
C ILE A 33 -5.30 -6.78 5.10
N LEU A 34 -4.05 -6.33 5.30
CA LEU A 34 -3.42 -5.32 4.46
C LEU A 34 -3.12 -5.85 3.05
N ASP A 35 -2.66 -7.10 2.92
CA ASP A 35 -2.45 -7.75 1.62
C ASP A 35 -3.78 -7.92 0.86
N ALA A 36 -4.86 -8.28 1.56
CA ALA A 36 -6.20 -8.38 0.97
C ALA A 36 -6.72 -7.02 0.50
N ALA A 37 -6.59 -5.99 1.34
CA ALA A 37 -6.96 -4.62 0.99
C ALA A 37 -6.15 -4.09 -0.19
N GLY A 38 -4.83 -4.36 -0.23
CA GLY A 38 -3.95 -3.97 -1.33
C GLY A 38 -4.37 -4.57 -2.68
N ARG A 39 -4.78 -5.85 -2.69
CA ARG A 39 -5.33 -6.50 -3.89
C ARG A 39 -6.62 -5.84 -4.37
N LEU A 40 -7.58 -5.67 -3.46
CA LEU A 40 -8.86 -5.04 -3.79
C LEU A 40 -8.68 -3.60 -4.28
N LEU A 41 -7.70 -2.85 -3.73
CA LEU A 41 -7.39 -1.50 -4.22
C LEU A 41 -6.94 -1.47 -5.68
N VAL A 42 -6.21 -2.49 -6.14
CA VAL A 42 -5.79 -2.60 -7.54
C VAL A 42 -7.00 -2.91 -8.43
N ASP A 43 -7.87 -3.81 -7.97
CA ASP A 43 -8.99 -4.33 -8.73
C ASP A 43 -10.17 -3.35 -8.85
N VAL A 44 -10.62 -2.78 -7.72
CA VAL A 44 -11.83 -1.94 -7.66
C VAL A 44 -11.55 -0.48 -7.33
N GLY A 45 -10.32 -0.13 -6.96
CA GLY A 45 -9.93 1.24 -6.64
C GLY A 45 -10.36 1.72 -5.25
N LEU A 46 -9.97 2.96 -4.93
CA LEU A 46 -10.15 3.56 -3.59
C LEU A 46 -11.60 3.85 -3.23
N GLU A 47 -12.50 4.05 -4.19
CA GLU A 47 -13.90 4.41 -3.92
C GLU A 47 -14.74 3.18 -3.62
N ASP A 48 -14.54 2.12 -4.40
CA ASP A 48 -15.39 0.93 -4.36
C ASP A 48 -14.89 -0.17 -3.41
N LEU A 49 -13.73 0.03 -2.74
CA LEU A 49 -13.26 -0.93 -1.75
C LEU A 49 -14.20 -1.00 -0.54
N GLU A 50 -14.71 -2.20 -0.27
CA GLU A 50 -15.56 -2.47 0.88
C GLU A 50 -14.81 -3.25 1.98
N VAL A 51 -14.99 -2.85 3.24
CA VAL A 51 -14.37 -3.54 4.40
C VAL A 51 -14.82 -5.00 4.51
N ASP A 52 -16.03 -5.31 4.06
CA ASP A 52 -16.57 -6.67 4.09
C ASP A 52 -15.84 -7.58 3.09
N GLN A 53 -15.54 -7.09 1.89
CA GLN A 53 -14.74 -7.82 0.89
C GLN A 53 -13.31 -8.05 1.38
N VAL A 54 -12.72 -7.06 2.07
CA VAL A 54 -11.39 -7.22 2.71
C VAL A 54 -11.44 -8.32 3.77
N ALA A 55 -12.47 -8.34 4.60
CA ALA A 55 -12.63 -9.35 5.66
C ALA A 55 -12.75 -10.76 5.07
N GLU A 56 -13.55 -10.93 4.02
CA GLU A 56 -13.71 -12.18 3.30
C GLU A 56 -12.37 -12.66 2.71
N LEU A 57 -11.69 -11.79 1.95
CA LEU A 57 -10.44 -12.13 1.28
C LEU A 57 -9.30 -12.42 2.28
N ALA A 58 -9.28 -11.74 3.43
CA ALA A 58 -8.31 -11.96 4.49
C ALA A 58 -8.63 -13.20 5.37
N GLY A 59 -9.83 -13.77 5.26
CA GLY A 59 -10.29 -14.88 6.09
C GLY A 59 -10.47 -14.48 7.56
N VAL A 60 -11.01 -13.29 7.82
CA VAL A 60 -11.26 -12.76 9.17
C VAL A 60 -12.67 -12.20 9.29
N GLY A 61 -13.17 -12.05 10.53
CA GLY A 61 -14.45 -11.35 10.76
C GLY A 61 -14.32 -9.84 10.66
N ARG A 62 -15.36 -9.15 10.19
CA ARG A 62 -15.43 -7.67 10.10
C ARG A 62 -15.09 -6.97 11.43
N SER A 63 -15.53 -7.52 12.56
CA SER A 63 -15.23 -6.99 13.90
C SER A 63 -13.74 -7.04 14.25
N THR A 64 -12.98 -7.96 13.64
CA THR A 64 -11.52 -8.00 13.79
C THR A 64 -10.87 -6.85 13.04
N ILE A 65 -11.35 -6.49 11.84
CA ILE A 65 -10.81 -5.33 11.11
C ILE A 65 -11.07 -4.04 11.90
N TYR A 66 -12.31 -3.78 12.34
CA TYR A 66 -12.61 -2.54 13.06
C TYR A 66 -11.92 -2.41 14.43
N ARG A 67 -11.53 -3.54 15.04
CA ARG A 67 -10.74 -3.52 16.28
C ARG A 67 -9.29 -3.10 16.01
N ARG A 68 -8.75 -3.42 14.83
CA ARG A 68 -7.33 -3.20 14.48
C ARG A 68 -7.13 -1.91 13.71
N PHE A 69 -8.12 -1.51 12.91
CA PHE A 69 -8.15 -0.30 12.12
C PHE A 69 -9.40 0.49 12.46
N ASP A 70 -9.21 1.73 12.89
CA ASP A 70 -10.31 2.64 13.26
C ASP A 70 -11.06 3.15 12.02
N GLY A 71 -11.86 2.26 11.45
CA GLY A 71 -12.63 2.50 10.25
C GLY A 71 -11.87 2.33 8.93
N ARG A 72 -12.61 2.55 7.84
CA ARG A 72 -12.13 2.33 6.47
C ARG A 72 -10.93 3.19 6.10
N ASN A 73 -10.93 4.47 6.50
CA ASN A 73 -9.84 5.38 6.15
C ASN A 73 -8.53 5.00 6.86
N ALA A 74 -8.60 4.54 8.11
CA ALA A 74 -7.43 4.02 8.82
C ALA A 74 -6.88 2.75 8.15
N LEU A 75 -7.76 1.83 7.72
CA LEU A 75 -7.38 0.65 6.94
C LEU A 75 -6.69 1.03 5.63
N LEU A 76 -7.26 1.99 4.87
CA LEU A 76 -6.69 2.45 3.62
C LEU A 76 -5.31 3.10 3.80
N ALA A 77 -5.17 4.00 4.78
CA ALA A 77 -3.89 4.63 5.08
C ALA A 77 -2.83 3.60 5.50
N ALA A 78 -3.20 2.62 6.33
CA ALA A 78 -2.32 1.52 6.71
C ALA A 78 -1.94 0.65 5.51
N THR A 79 -2.87 0.39 4.59
CA THR A 79 -2.63 -0.41 3.38
C THR A 79 -1.66 0.29 2.43
N VAL A 80 -1.86 1.59 2.17
CA VAL A 80 -0.94 2.38 1.35
C VAL A 80 0.46 2.43 1.99
N ALA A 81 0.54 2.61 3.30
CA ALA A 81 1.80 2.60 4.03
C ALA A 81 2.48 1.22 3.99
N HIS A 82 1.71 0.12 4.03
CA HIS A 82 2.23 -1.25 3.90
C HIS A 82 2.86 -1.47 2.52
N GLU A 83 2.18 -1.09 1.44
CA GLU A 83 2.71 -1.23 0.08
C GLU A 83 3.92 -0.33 -0.17
N ALA A 84 3.90 0.91 0.34
CA ALA A 84 5.04 1.81 0.26
C ALA A 84 6.28 1.25 0.98
N ARG A 85 6.11 0.59 2.14
CA ARG A 85 7.23 -0.11 2.80
C ARG A 85 7.76 -1.27 1.99
N ARG A 86 6.88 -2.09 1.40
CA ARG A 86 7.29 -3.22 0.55
C ARG A 86 8.09 -2.73 -0.66
N LEU A 87 7.68 -1.61 -1.27
CA LEU A 87 8.45 -0.96 -2.33
C LEU A 87 9.81 -0.49 -1.83
N LEU A 88 9.87 0.24 -0.71
CA LEU A 88 11.13 0.74 -0.15
C LEU A 88 12.08 -0.41 0.22
N ALA A 89 11.58 -1.49 0.82
CA ALA A 89 12.35 -2.69 1.13
C ALA A 89 12.88 -3.35 -0.14
N ALA A 90 12.04 -3.54 -1.17
CA ALA A 90 12.47 -4.10 -2.45
C ALA A 90 13.53 -3.22 -3.15
N LEU A 91 13.42 -1.90 -3.04
CA LEU A 91 14.44 -0.97 -3.54
C LEU A 91 15.76 -1.10 -2.77
N ALA A 92 15.69 -1.15 -1.44
CA ALA A 92 16.87 -1.32 -0.58
C ALA A 92 17.57 -2.66 -0.86
N ASP A 93 16.81 -3.74 -0.99
CA ASP A 93 17.32 -5.07 -1.32
C ASP A 93 17.94 -5.10 -2.72
N ALA A 94 17.33 -4.43 -3.71
CA ALA A 94 17.82 -4.40 -5.07
C ALA A 94 19.19 -3.72 -5.20
N VAL A 95 19.47 -2.73 -4.35
CA VAL A 95 20.76 -2.02 -4.34
C VAL A 95 21.74 -2.59 -3.30
N ALA A 96 21.30 -3.55 -2.48
CA ALA A 96 22.15 -4.15 -1.46
C ALA A 96 23.33 -4.86 -2.12
N GLY A 97 24.55 -4.42 -1.82
CA GLY A 97 25.79 -4.96 -2.38
C GLY A 97 26.30 -4.26 -3.64
N ILE A 98 25.68 -3.15 -4.05
CA ILE A 98 26.23 -2.25 -5.07
C ILE A 98 26.99 -1.14 -4.36
N ASP A 99 28.29 -0.99 -4.61
CA ASP A 99 29.11 0.04 -3.97
C ASP A 99 29.10 1.39 -4.73
N ASP A 100 28.83 1.38 -6.04
CA ASP A 100 28.79 2.56 -6.88
C ASP A 100 27.42 3.31 -6.78
N PRO A 101 27.40 4.58 -6.34
CA PRO A 101 26.15 5.35 -6.24
C PRO A 101 25.42 5.56 -7.56
N GLU A 102 26.13 5.65 -8.69
CA GLU A 102 25.49 5.79 -10.01
C GLU A 102 24.76 4.50 -10.39
N GLU A 103 25.40 3.34 -10.19
CA GLU A 103 24.79 2.04 -10.37
C GLU A 103 23.61 1.79 -9.41
N GLN A 104 23.72 2.21 -8.14
CA GLN A 104 22.60 2.16 -7.20
C GLN A 104 21.39 2.96 -7.70
N LEU A 105 21.60 4.18 -8.22
CA LEU A 105 20.53 5.01 -8.76
C LEU A 105 19.84 4.35 -9.96
N VAL A 106 20.62 3.77 -10.89
CA VAL A 106 20.08 3.05 -12.05
C VAL A 106 19.27 1.83 -11.62
N VAL A 107 19.77 1.06 -10.66
CA VAL A 107 19.09 -0.15 -10.17
C VAL A 107 17.83 0.20 -9.37
N ALA A 108 17.89 1.18 -8.48
CA ALA A 108 16.72 1.67 -7.75
C ALA A 108 15.64 2.20 -8.71
N PHE A 109 16.04 3.05 -9.67
CA PHE A 109 15.11 3.62 -10.65
C PHE A 109 14.45 2.55 -11.54
N SER A 110 15.23 1.61 -12.07
CA SER A 110 14.69 0.51 -12.89
C SER A 110 13.79 -0.44 -12.10
N THR A 111 14.08 -0.66 -10.82
CA THR A 111 13.26 -1.46 -9.90
C THR A 111 11.95 -0.74 -9.60
N GLY A 112 11.99 0.56 -9.30
CA GLY A 112 10.80 1.38 -9.13
C GLY A 112 9.89 1.36 -10.38
N LEU A 113 10.47 1.48 -11.57
CA LEU A 113 9.74 1.38 -12.85
C LEU A 113 9.11 0.00 -13.09
N ARG A 114 9.81 -1.09 -12.71
CA ARG A 114 9.26 -2.45 -12.80
C ARG A 114 8.06 -2.62 -11.89
N VAL A 115 8.14 -2.12 -10.65
CA VAL A 115 7.02 -2.17 -9.70
C VAL A 115 5.86 -1.29 -10.15
N ALA A 116 6.13 -0.07 -10.64
CA ALA A 116 5.09 0.84 -11.14
C ALA A 116 4.35 0.29 -12.38
N ARG A 117 5.03 -0.48 -13.22
CA ARG A 117 4.40 -1.19 -14.35
C ARG A 117 3.57 -2.38 -13.91
N ALA A 118 4.03 -3.13 -12.91
CA ALA A 118 3.31 -4.30 -12.39
C ALA A 118 1.98 -3.93 -11.68
N THR A 119 1.86 -2.69 -11.18
CA THR A 119 0.66 -2.17 -10.50
C THR A 119 -0.29 -1.39 -11.40
N GLY A 120 -0.01 -1.28 -12.71
CA GLY A 120 -0.90 -0.60 -13.67
C GLY A 120 -0.94 0.94 -13.56
N LEU A 121 -0.05 1.57 -12.78
CA LEU A 121 -0.01 3.04 -12.61
C LEU A 121 0.25 3.78 -13.94
N ALA A 122 1.03 3.17 -14.84
CA ALA A 122 1.34 3.75 -16.15
C ALA A 122 0.13 3.85 -17.09
N GLU A 123 -0.88 3.00 -16.93
CA GLU A 123 -2.12 3.08 -17.71
C GLU A 123 -3.06 4.16 -17.17
N ARG A 124 -3.04 4.41 -15.84
CA ARG A 124 -3.93 5.38 -15.18
C ARG A 124 -3.49 6.85 -15.32
N VAL A 125 -2.20 7.13 -15.54
CA VAL A 125 -1.70 8.51 -15.79
C VAL A 125 -2.00 8.99 -17.21
N ARG A 126 -2.25 8.08 -18.17
CA ARG A 126 -2.60 8.45 -19.55
C ARG A 126 -4.05 8.94 -19.69
N ASP A 127 -4.91 8.63 -18.72
CA ASP A 127 -6.35 8.88 -18.77
C ASP A 127 -6.83 10.09 -17.93
N GLU A 128 -5.94 11.02 -17.56
CA GLU A 128 -6.41 12.35 -17.11
C GLU A 128 -6.67 13.25 -18.34
N PRO A 129 -7.89 13.80 -18.51
CA PRO A 129 -8.20 14.78 -19.55
C PRO A 129 -7.54 16.15 -19.31
#